data_AF-A0A818GAY4-F1
#
_entry.id   AF-A0A818GAY4-F1
#
_cell.length_a   1.000
_cell.length_b   1.000
_cell.length_c   1.000
_cell.angle_alpha   90.00
_cell.angle_beta   90.00
_cell.angle_gamma   90.00
#
_symmetry.space_group_name_H-M   'P 1'
#
loop_
_entity.id
_entity.type
_entity.pdbx_description
1 polymer ?
#
loop_
_entity_poly.entity_id
_entity_poly.type
_entity_poly.pdbx_seq_one_letter_code
_entity_poly.pdbx_strand_id
1 'polypeptide(L)'
;LTEDHKRMIRCIRKMQLIVARKRFQQARKPYDVRDVLEQYSHGHINMMMRIKELQRKIEHTIGKQPPLSNEDRSKLTVLARMQRVECSIIDMKQTMESIYISLKSIDDKINQLSINNNNNNNNNNNIHQRITRSSISNAGVKFSSLDKEIP
;
A
#
# COMPACT_ATOMS: atom_id res chain seq x y z
N LEU A 1 38.39 30.22 -22.10
CA LEU A 1 37.32 30.28 -23.12
C LEU A 1 37.94 30.01 -24.49
N THR A 2 37.59 28.90 -25.15
CA THR A 2 38.13 28.49 -26.46
C THR A 2 37.82 29.52 -27.55
N GLU A 3 38.66 29.62 -28.59
CA GLU A 3 38.44 30.53 -29.72
C GLU A 3 37.09 30.32 -30.42
N ASP A 4 36.62 29.08 -30.48
CA ASP A 4 35.30 28.76 -31.05
C ASP A 4 34.15 29.34 -30.22
N HIS A 5 34.25 29.31 -28.88
CA HIS A 5 33.28 29.96 -28.01
C HIS A 5 33.26 31.48 -28.22
N LYS A 6 34.42 32.11 -28.43
CA LYS A 6 34.50 33.55 -28.75
C LYS A 6 33.87 33.88 -30.10
N ARG A 7 34.02 33.01 -31.10
CA ARG A 7 33.35 33.14 -32.41
C ARG A 7 31.83 32.98 -32.28
N MET A 8 31.38 31.95 -31.55
CA MET A 8 29.96 31.71 -31.25
C MET A 8 29.30 32.91 -30.56
N ILE A 9 29.93 33.48 -29.53
CA ILE A 9 29.41 34.66 -28.83
C ILE A 9 29.25 35.85 -29.79
N ARG A 10 30.23 36.08 -30.70
CA ARG A 10 30.13 37.13 -31.72
C ARG A 10 28.97 36.88 -32.69
N CYS A 11 28.74 35.63 -33.10
CA CYS A 11 27.61 35.27 -33.96
C CYS A 11 26.26 35.52 -33.26
N ILE A 12 26.10 35.07 -32.01
CA ILE A 12 24.87 35.29 -31.22
C ILE A 12 24.60 36.80 -31.06
N ARG A 13 25.63 37.59 -30.71
CA ARG A 13 25.50 39.05 -30.60
C ARG A 13 25.10 39.71 -31.91
N LYS A 14 25.67 39.28 -33.05
CA LYS A 14 25.28 39.78 -34.38
C LYS A 14 23.80 39.46 -34.69
N MET A 15 23.34 38.24 -34.37
CA MET A 15 21.93 37.86 -34.54
C MET A 15 21.00 38.72 -33.68
N GLN A 16 21.33 38.90 -32.40
CA GLN A 16 20.58 39.76 -31.48
C GLN A 16 20.52 41.20 -31.97
N LEU A 17 21.63 41.75 -32.49
CA LEU A 17 21.69 43.10 -33.04
C LEU A 17 20.77 43.27 -34.26
N ILE A 18 20.73 42.28 -35.16
CA ILE A 18 19.84 42.31 -36.34
C ILE A 18 18.38 42.27 -35.91
N VAL A 19 18.02 41.41 -34.94
CA VAL A 19 16.66 41.35 -34.37
C VAL A 19 16.29 42.68 -33.71
N ALA A 20 17.17 43.24 -32.89
CA ALA A 20 16.95 44.53 -32.23
C ALA A 20 16.76 45.67 -33.25
N ARG A 21 17.58 45.71 -34.31
CA ARG A 21 17.45 46.70 -35.39
C ARG A 21 16.10 46.59 -36.10
N LYS A 22 15.63 45.37 -36.39
CA LYS A 22 14.31 45.15 -37.00
C LYS A 22 13.17 45.60 -36.08
N ARG A 23 13.20 45.22 -34.81
CA ARG A 23 12.20 45.63 -33.80
C ARG A 23 12.16 47.14 -33.62
N PHE A 24 13.32 47.80 -33.60
CA PHE A 24 13.41 49.26 -33.52
C PHE A 24 12.81 49.95 -34.76
N GLN A 25 13.06 49.42 -35.95
CA GLN A 25 12.47 49.95 -37.18
C GLN A 25 10.95 49.73 -37.23
N GLN A 26 10.45 48.59 -36.75
CA GLN A 26 9.01 48.31 -36.63
C GLN A 26 8.33 49.25 -35.63
N ALA A 27 8.93 49.47 -34.45
CA ALA A 27 8.38 50.35 -33.42
C ALA A 27 8.26 51.83 -33.84
N ARG A 28 8.97 52.24 -34.89
CA ARG A 28 8.88 53.59 -35.46
C ARG A 28 7.75 53.75 -36.47
N LYS A 29 7.17 52.66 -36.96
CA LYS A 29 6.03 52.67 -37.88
C LYS A 29 4.73 52.65 -37.06
N PRO A 30 3.65 53.31 -37.52
CA PRO A 30 2.35 53.15 -36.89
C PRO A 30 1.90 51.68 -36.97
N TYR A 31 1.08 51.27 -36.00
CA TYR A 31 0.58 49.89 -35.92
C TYR A 31 -0.22 49.51 -37.18
N ASP A 32 0.10 48.35 -37.76
CA ASP A 32 -0.56 47.75 -38.92
C ASP A 32 -1.25 46.44 -38.52
N VAL A 33 -2.21 45.94 -39.32
CA VAL A 33 -2.87 44.64 -39.15
C VAL A 33 -1.84 43.52 -38.99
N ARG A 34 -0.68 43.67 -39.64
CA ARG A 34 0.46 42.77 -39.49
C ARG A 34 0.94 42.65 -38.04
N ASP A 35 0.96 43.73 -37.27
CA ASP A 35 1.41 43.70 -35.87
C ASP A 35 0.44 42.91 -35.00
N VAL A 36 -0.86 43.00 -35.28
CA VAL A 36 -1.90 42.20 -34.61
C VAL A 36 -1.72 40.71 -34.93
N LEU A 37 -1.50 40.37 -36.20
CA LEU A 37 -1.25 38.99 -36.62
C LEU A 37 0.05 38.43 -36.04
N GLU A 38 1.10 39.25 -36.03
CA GLU A 38 2.40 38.86 -35.47
C GLU A 38 2.28 38.66 -33.95
N GLN A 39 1.64 39.57 -33.21
CA GLN A 39 1.36 39.40 -31.78
C GLN A 39 0.55 38.14 -31.49
N TYR A 40 -0.52 37.91 -32.26
CA TYR A 40 -1.34 36.72 -32.15
C TYR A 40 -0.47 35.47 -32.33
N SER A 41 0.31 35.38 -33.41
CA SER A 41 1.19 34.22 -33.67
C SER A 41 2.17 33.92 -32.51
N HIS A 42 2.77 34.96 -31.90
CA HIS A 42 3.63 34.82 -30.74
C HIS A 42 2.86 34.32 -29.51
N GLY A 43 1.65 34.87 -29.28
CA GLY A 43 0.74 34.44 -28.22
C GLY A 43 0.34 32.96 -28.35
N HIS A 44 0.01 32.53 -29.58
CA HIS A 44 -0.32 31.13 -29.88
C HIS A 44 0.84 30.19 -29.60
N ILE A 45 2.05 30.52 -30.06
CA ILE A 45 3.23 29.70 -29.82
C ILE A 45 3.53 29.61 -28.32
N ASN A 46 3.44 30.72 -27.59
CA ASN A 46 3.68 30.74 -26.15
C ASN A 46 2.65 29.88 -25.38
N MET A 47 1.38 30.02 -25.72
CA MET A 47 0.31 29.21 -25.13
C MET A 47 0.52 27.72 -25.44
N MET A 48 0.82 27.37 -26.69
CA MET A 48 1.08 26.00 -27.10
C MET A 48 2.32 25.41 -26.40
N MET A 49 3.38 26.19 -26.22
CA MET A 49 4.58 25.76 -25.50
C MET A 49 4.28 25.47 -24.03
N ARG A 50 3.48 26.31 -23.38
CA ARG A 50 3.03 26.11 -22.00
C ARG A 50 2.16 24.85 -21.88
N ILE A 51 1.24 24.63 -22.83
CA ILE A 51 0.45 23.39 -22.89
C ILE A 51 1.36 22.17 -23.03
N LYS A 52 2.36 22.21 -23.94
CA LYS A 52 3.32 21.11 -24.12
C LYS A 52 4.20 20.86 -22.90
N GLU A 53 4.61 21.91 -22.18
CA GLU A 53 5.38 21.78 -20.95
C GLU A 53 4.54 21.11 -19.85
N LEU A 54 3.29 21.54 -19.69
CA LEU A 54 2.35 20.91 -18.75
C LEU A 54 2.09 19.45 -19.11
N GLN A 55 1.84 19.16 -20.40
CA GLN A 55 1.71 17.79 -20.90
C GLN A 55 2.94 16.97 -20.55
N ARG A 56 4.17 17.46 -20.81
CA ARG A 56 5.41 16.75 -20.48
C ARG A 56 5.56 16.48 -18.97
N LYS A 57 5.21 17.45 -18.12
CA LYS A 57 5.23 17.28 -16.66
C LYS A 57 4.24 16.20 -16.23
N ILE A 58 3.01 16.24 -16.76
CA ILE A 58 1.98 15.23 -16.48
C ILE A 58 2.41 13.86 -16.97
N GLU A 59 2.92 13.74 -18.21
CA GLU A 59 3.42 12.48 -18.76
C GLU A 59 4.53 11.88 -17.89
N HIS A 60 5.44 12.72 -17.41
CA HIS A 60 6.52 12.31 -16.52
C HIS A 60 6.03 11.88 -15.13
N THR A 61 5.00 12.54 -14.58
CA THR A 61 4.46 12.22 -13.25
C THR A 61 3.49 11.04 -13.26
N ILE A 62 2.68 10.92 -14.31
CA ILE A 62 1.51 10.04 -14.38
C ILE A 62 1.68 8.86 -15.34
N GLY A 63 2.32 8.98 -16.51
CA GLY A 63 1.86 8.11 -17.61
C GLY A 63 2.76 7.77 -18.79
N LYS A 64 4.09 7.97 -18.74
CA LYS A 64 5.00 7.23 -19.63
C LYS A 64 6.16 6.72 -18.81
N GLN A 65 6.38 5.39 -18.81
CA GLN A 65 7.62 4.82 -18.31
C GLN A 65 8.77 5.58 -18.99
N PRO A 66 9.73 6.14 -18.24
CA PRO A 66 10.93 6.69 -18.88
C PRO A 66 11.56 5.58 -19.72
N PRO A 67 12.18 5.90 -20.87
CA PRO A 67 12.91 4.90 -21.65
C PRO A 67 13.82 4.12 -20.68
N LEU A 68 13.82 2.80 -20.86
CA LEU A 68 14.37 1.74 -20.00
C LEU A 68 15.83 1.93 -19.52
N SER A 69 16.47 3.06 -19.85
CA SER A 69 17.85 3.41 -19.49
C SER A 69 18.01 4.14 -18.15
N ASN A 70 16.93 4.63 -17.52
CA ASN A 70 17.01 5.36 -16.24
C ASN A 70 16.10 4.72 -15.18
N GLU A 71 16.49 3.55 -14.73
CA GLU A 71 15.79 2.74 -13.71
C GLU A 71 15.59 3.49 -12.37
N ASP A 72 16.37 4.53 -12.11
CA ASP A 72 16.21 5.37 -10.92
C ASP A 72 15.16 6.48 -11.06
N ARG A 73 14.86 6.94 -12.28
CA ARG A 73 13.80 7.93 -12.51
C ARG A 73 12.41 7.31 -12.62
N SER A 74 12.30 6.07 -13.06
CA SER A 74 11.02 5.34 -13.10
C SER A 74 10.41 5.19 -11.71
N LYS A 75 11.26 5.08 -10.67
CA LYS A 75 10.90 5.00 -9.24
C LYS A 75 10.26 6.27 -8.67
N LEU A 76 10.38 7.41 -9.35
CA LEU A 76 9.84 8.71 -8.90
C LEU A 76 8.42 8.99 -9.41
N THR A 77 7.92 8.19 -10.36
CA THR A 77 6.57 8.37 -10.91
C THR A 77 5.51 7.98 -9.87
N VAL A 78 4.33 8.62 -9.94
CA VAL A 78 3.22 8.32 -9.01
C VAL A 78 2.78 6.87 -9.16
N LEU A 79 2.73 6.36 -10.40
CA LEU A 79 2.40 4.96 -10.67
C LEU A 79 3.40 3.98 -10.04
N ALA A 80 4.70 4.18 -10.19
CA ALA A 80 5.70 3.28 -9.61
C ALA A 80 5.66 3.27 -8.08
N ARG A 81 5.37 4.42 -7.46
CA ARG A 81 5.16 4.51 -6.01
C ARG A 81 3.87 3.81 -5.59
N MET A 82 2.80 3.96 -6.36
CA MET A 82 1.52 3.30 -6.11
C MET A 82 1.62 1.78 -6.22
N GLN A 83 2.33 1.28 -7.23
CA GLN A 83 2.58 -0.16 -7.39
C GLN A 83 3.31 -0.76 -6.18
N ARG A 84 4.30 -0.04 -5.61
CA ARG A 84 4.97 -0.50 -4.38
C ARG A 84 4.02 -0.56 -3.18
N VAL A 85 3.15 0.43 -3.07
CA VAL A 85 2.11 0.47 -2.02
C VAL A 85 1.14 -0.71 -2.21
N GLU A 86 0.70 -0.99 -3.44
CA GLU A 86 -0.16 -2.14 -3.76
C GLU A 86 0.50 -3.47 -3.38
N CYS A 87 1.77 -3.69 -3.73
CA CYS A 87 2.51 -4.89 -3.33
C CYS A 87 2.57 -5.02 -1.80
N SER A 88 2.89 -3.94 -1.08
CA SER A 88 2.93 -3.96 0.38
C SER A 88 1.55 -4.25 1.01
N ILE A 89 0.46 -3.75 0.40
CA ILE A 89 -0.91 -4.05 0.83
C ILE A 89 -1.24 -5.53 0.62
N ILE A 90 -0.78 -6.12 -0.49
CA ILE A 90 -0.96 -7.56 -0.75
C ILE A 90 -0.23 -8.39 0.31
N ASP A 91 1.00 -8.02 0.67
CA ASP A 91 1.76 -8.72 1.71
C ASP A 91 1.06 -8.59 3.08
N MET A 92 0.59 -7.39 3.44
CA MET A 92 -0.19 -7.18 4.66
C MET A 92 -1.49 -7.99 4.69
N LYS A 93 -2.16 -8.16 3.54
CA LYS A 93 -3.34 -9.02 3.44
C LYS A 93 -2.99 -10.48 3.75
N GLN A 94 -1.89 -10.99 3.21
CA GLN A 94 -1.46 -12.38 3.44
C GLN A 94 -1.08 -12.65 4.90
N THR A 95 -0.41 -11.70 5.55
CA THR A 95 -0.08 -11.83 6.98
C THR A 95 -1.34 -11.77 7.85
N MET A 96 -2.30 -10.90 7.51
CA MET A 96 -3.58 -10.83 8.21
C MET A 96 -4.39 -12.14 8.09
N GLU A 97 -4.40 -12.76 6.90
CA GLU A 97 -5.03 -14.07 6.72
C GLU A 97 -4.35 -15.17 7.53
N SER A 98 -3.02 -15.16 7.60
CA SER A 98 -2.26 -16.13 8.41
C SER A 98 -2.57 -16.00 9.91
N ILE A 99 -2.72 -14.76 10.38
CA ILE A 99 -3.14 -14.45 11.76
C ILE A 99 -4.58 -14.93 11.99
N TYR A 100 -5.50 -14.65 11.07
CA TYR A 100 -6.89 -15.08 11.17
C TYR A 100 -7.02 -16.61 11.26
N ILE A 101 -6.31 -17.35 10.41
CA ILE A 101 -6.29 -18.82 10.44
C ILE A 101 -5.75 -19.33 11.79
N SER A 102 -4.69 -18.70 12.29
CA SER A 102 -4.08 -19.08 13.57
C SER A 102 -5.01 -18.83 14.75
N LEU A 103 -5.69 -17.69 14.78
CA LEU A 103 -6.71 -17.36 15.79
C LEU A 103 -7.90 -18.33 15.74
N LYS A 104 -8.37 -18.67 14.54
CA LYS A 104 -9.43 -19.66 14.37
C LYS A 104 -9.02 -21.03 14.91
N SER A 105 -7.80 -21.48 14.62
CA SER A 105 -7.28 -22.73 15.18
C SER A 105 -7.17 -22.71 16.71
N ILE A 106 -6.85 -21.56 17.31
CA ILE A 106 -6.83 -21.39 18.77
C ILE A 106 -8.25 -21.47 19.34
N ASP A 107 -9.22 -20.81 18.72
CA ASP A 107 -10.63 -20.86 19.14
C ASP A 107 -11.18 -22.31 19.08
N ASP A 108 -10.89 -23.02 17.99
CA ASP A 108 -11.25 -24.44 17.84
C ASP A 108 -10.61 -25.31 18.94
N LYS A 109 -9.35 -25.04 19.29
CA LYS A 109 -8.67 -25.75 20.41
C LYS A 109 -9.28 -25.42 21.76
N ILE A 110 -9.65 -24.18 22.02
CA ILE A 110 -10.34 -23.77 23.26
C ILE A 110 -11.68 -24.50 23.39
N ASN A 111 -12.45 -24.57 22.30
CA ASN A 111 -13.72 -25.28 22.26
C ASN A 111 -13.54 -26.79 22.53
N GLN A 112 -12.53 -27.42 21.93
CA GLN A 112 -12.22 -28.83 22.22
C GLN A 112 -11.76 -29.08 23.66
N LEU A 113 -10.95 -28.18 24.23
CA LEU A 113 -10.54 -28.25 25.64
C LEU A 113 -11.73 -28.12 26.59
N SER A 114 -12.69 -27.23 26.28
CA SER A 114 -13.94 -27.09 27.04
C SER A 114 -14.78 -28.37 27.03
N ILE A 115 -14.94 -29.01 25.85
CA ILE A 115 -15.69 -30.27 25.71
C ILE A 115 -14.99 -31.42 26.46
N ASN A 116 -13.66 -31.55 26.34
CA ASN A 116 -12.90 -32.59 27.05
C ASN A 116 -12.96 -32.42 28.58
N ASN A 117 -12.91 -31.20 29.10
CA ASN A 117 -13.06 -30.96 30.54
C ASN A 117 -14.44 -31.38 31.05
N ASN A 118 -15.52 -31.13 30.29
CA ASN A 118 -16.86 -31.58 30.66
C ASN A 118 -16.98 -33.11 30.64
N ASN A 119 -16.38 -33.79 29.66
CA ASN A 119 -16.38 -35.25 29.59
C ASN A 119 -15.58 -35.88 30.74
N ASN A 120 -14.43 -35.31 31.11
CA ASN A 120 -13.64 -35.77 32.26
C ASN A 120 -14.38 -35.58 33.58
N ASN A 121 -15.07 -34.45 33.77
CA ASN A 121 -15.90 -34.23 34.95
C ASN A 121 -17.07 -35.21 35.04
N ASN A 122 -17.74 -35.50 33.92
CA ASN A 122 -18.81 -36.51 33.89
C ASN A 122 -18.29 -37.93 34.21
N ASN A 123 -17.12 -38.30 33.69
CA ASN A 123 -16.49 -39.58 34.01
C ASN A 123 -16.08 -39.67 35.49
N ASN A 124 -15.52 -38.60 36.06
CA ASN A 124 -15.16 -38.55 37.48
C ASN A 124 -16.39 -38.62 38.40
N ASN A 125 -17.48 -37.93 38.04
CA ASN A 125 -18.75 -37.99 38.76
C ASN A 125 -19.38 -39.40 38.70
N ASN A 126 -19.30 -40.08 37.56
CA ASN A 126 -19.77 -41.46 37.41
C ASN A 126 -18.91 -42.45 38.21
N ILE A 127 -17.58 -42.26 38.27
CA ILE A 127 -16.69 -43.07 39.11
C ILE A 127 -17.01 -42.84 40.59
N HIS A 128 -17.22 -41.60 41.03
CA HIS A 128 -17.55 -41.30 42.41
C HIS A 128 -18.92 -41.88 42.83
N GLN A 129 -19.93 -41.85 41.94
CA GLN A 129 -21.21 -42.56 42.15
C GLN A 129 -21.06 -44.08 42.18
N ARG A 130 -20.10 -44.65 41.42
CA ARG A 130 -19.83 -46.10 41.43
C ARG A 130 -19.13 -46.55 42.72
N ILE A 131 -18.16 -45.77 43.21
CA ILE A 131 -17.44 -46.04 44.45
C ILE A 131 -18.40 -45.95 45.64
N THR A 132 -19.20 -44.89 45.74
CA THR A 132 -20.20 -44.72 46.81
C THR A 132 -21.25 -45.83 46.83
N ARG A 133 -21.72 -46.33 45.67
CA ARG A 133 -22.59 -47.51 45.58
C ARG A 133 -21.90 -48.81 46.04
N SER A 134 -20.61 -48.99 45.73
CA SER A 134 -19.84 -50.19 46.16
C SER A 134 -19.54 -50.21 47.66
N SER A 135 -19.38 -49.04 48.29
CA SER A 135 -19.20 -48.93 49.74
C SER A 135 -20.49 -49.24 50.50
N ILE A 136 -21.65 -48.87 49.94
CA ILE A 136 -22.97 -49.19 50.53
C ILE A 136 -23.29 -50.69 50.43
N SER A 137 -22.91 -51.38 49.35
CA SER A 137 -23.10 -52.84 49.25
C SER A 137 -22.22 -53.64 50.20
N ASN A 138 -21.06 -53.11 50.61
CA ASN A 138 -20.15 -53.77 51.56
C ASN A 138 -20.47 -53.49 53.03
N ALA A 139 -21.20 -52.41 53.34
CA ALA A 139 -21.62 -52.10 54.71
C ALA A 139 -22.85 -52.90 55.18
N GLY A 140 -23.56 -53.57 54.26
CA GLY A 140 -24.78 -54.33 54.57
C GLY A 140 -24.57 -55.77 55.09
N VAL A 141 -23.33 -56.26 55.27
CA VAL A 141 -23.08 -57.69 55.57
C VAL A 141 -22.16 -57.92 56.77
N LYS A 142 -22.25 -57.08 57.81
CA LYS A 142 -21.61 -57.35 59.12
C LYS A 142 -22.50 -56.90 60.28
N PHE A 143 -23.62 -57.59 60.49
CA PHE A 143 -24.26 -57.63 61.81
C PHE A 143 -25.20 -58.83 61.93
N SER A 144 -24.64 -60.02 62.22
CA SER A 144 -25.37 -61.09 62.94
C SER A 144 -24.42 -62.23 63.29
N SER A 145 -23.58 -62.05 64.30
CA SER A 145 -23.09 -63.15 65.12
C SER A 145 -22.81 -62.64 66.54
N LEU A 146 -23.47 -63.31 67.50
CA LEU A 146 -23.29 -63.30 68.96
C LEU A 146 -24.10 -62.32 69.84
N ASP A 147 -25.08 -62.93 70.52
CA ASP A 147 -25.46 -62.89 71.96
C ASP A 147 -26.96 -62.58 72.16
N LYS A 148 -27.79 -63.34 72.91
CA LYS A 148 -27.68 -64.45 73.88
C LYS A 148 -29.09 -65.04 74.13
N GLU A 149 -29.16 -66.26 74.65
CA GLU A 149 -30.32 -66.85 75.36
C GLU A 149 -30.79 -65.95 76.54
N ILE A 150 -32.11 -65.69 76.70
CA ILE A 150 -33.09 -66.22 77.71
C ILE A 150 -32.86 -65.66 79.15
N PRO A 151 -33.88 -65.26 79.95
CA PRO A 151 -35.19 -65.89 80.26
C PRO A 151 -36.39 -65.42 79.46
#